data_AF-I2Q2Z7-F1
#
_entry.id   AF-I2Q2Z7-F1
#
_cell.length_a   1.000
_cell.length_b   1.000
_cell.length_c   1.000
_cell.angle_alpha   90.00
_cell.angle_beta   90.00
_cell.angle_gamma   90.00
#
_symmetry.space_group_name_H-M   'P 1'
#
loop_
_entity.id
_entity.type
_entity.pdbx_description
1 polymer ?
#
loop_
_entity_poly.entity_id
_entity_poly.type
_entity_poly.pdbx_seq_one_letter_code
_entity_poly.pdbx_strand_id
1 'polypeptide(L)'
;MESALTLRKTAPPELSDESLAIHHVSILEVEFGHGALSTMQRAMKEVAAQTGVSYDDVMHRLNGHMYWVESTGTLLCVIPLPDNDLYLEIPEDFWRIRERSYSTH
;
A
#
# COMPACT_ATOMS: atom_id res chain seq x y z
N MET A 1 13.03 14.24 9.61
CA MET A 1 12.99 12.83 9.17
C MET A 1 12.01 12.76 8.02
N GLU A 2 12.52 12.41 6.84
CA GLU A 2 11.80 12.47 5.57
C GLU A 2 10.74 11.36 5.49
N SER A 3 9.48 11.76 5.37
CA SER A 3 8.35 10.85 5.13
C SER A 3 8.40 10.35 3.68
N ALA A 4 9.07 9.25 3.40
CA ALA A 4 9.19 8.77 2.03
C ALA A 4 8.29 7.56 1.77
N LEU A 5 6.97 7.74 1.88
CA LEU A 5 6.08 6.89 1.09
C LEU A 5 6.36 7.19 -0.38
N THR A 6 6.58 6.16 -1.19
CA THR A 6 6.95 6.35 -2.61
C THR A 6 5.79 5.96 -3.49
N LEU A 7 5.33 6.90 -4.33
CA LEU A 7 4.26 6.64 -5.30
C LEU A 7 4.88 6.42 -6.68
N ARG A 8 4.61 5.27 -7.28
CA ARG A 8 5.06 4.91 -8.63
C ARG A 8 3.89 4.73 -9.58
N LYS A 9 4.12 5.10 -10.84
CA LYS A 9 3.23 4.82 -11.97
C LYS A 9 3.54 3.51 -12.69
N THR A 10 4.60 2.84 -12.26
CA THR A 10 5.09 1.59 -12.84
C THR A 10 5.19 0.57 -11.72
N ALA A 11 4.85 -0.69 -12.02
CA ALA A 11 5.03 -1.77 -11.07
C ALA A 11 6.48 -1.78 -10.58
N PRO A 12 6.71 -1.84 -9.25
CA PRO A 12 8.07 -2.03 -8.77
C PRO A 12 8.61 -3.37 -9.29
N PRO A 13 9.93 -3.44 -9.57
CA PRO A 13 10.55 -4.64 -10.11
C PRO A 13 10.32 -5.84 -9.18
N GLU A 14 10.15 -5.59 -7.88
CA GLU A 14 9.84 -6.62 -6.89
C GLU A 14 8.56 -7.40 -7.20
N LEU A 15 7.54 -6.78 -7.80
CA LEU A 15 6.31 -7.50 -8.20
C LEU A 15 6.52 -8.42 -9.42
N SER A 16 7.55 -8.14 -10.23
CA SER A 16 7.84 -8.92 -11.44
C SER A 16 8.86 -10.02 -11.18
N ASP A 17 9.53 -9.99 -10.02
CA ASP A 17 10.56 -10.96 -9.65
C ASP A 17 9.91 -12.13 -8.90
N GLU A 18 9.71 -13.24 -9.62
CA GLU A 18 9.12 -14.47 -9.08
C GLU A 18 9.97 -15.12 -7.97
N SER A 19 11.22 -14.69 -7.76
CA SER A 19 12.06 -15.18 -6.67
C SER A 19 11.79 -14.48 -5.33
N LEU A 20 11.04 -13.37 -5.33
CA LEU A 20 10.69 -12.67 -4.10
C LEU A 20 9.45 -13.30 -3.45
N ALA A 21 9.51 -13.51 -2.14
CA ALA A 21 8.34 -13.89 -1.36
C ALA A 21 7.41 -12.67 -1.24
N ILE A 22 6.36 -12.66 -2.07
CA ILE A 22 5.31 -11.64 -2.08
C ILE A 22 4.06 -12.24 -1.45
N HIS A 23 3.62 -11.66 -0.34
CA HIS A 23 2.41 -12.08 0.36
C HIS A 23 1.28 -11.12 0.04
N HIS A 24 0.12 -11.62 -0.41
CA HIS A 24 -1.09 -10.80 -0.45
C HIS A 24 -1.58 -10.56 0.97
N VAL A 25 -1.81 -9.30 1.33
CA VAL A 25 -2.24 -8.91 2.68
C VAL A 25 -3.52 -8.09 2.56
N SER A 26 -4.48 -8.31 3.45
CA SER A 26 -5.64 -7.45 3.56
C SER A 26 -5.30 -6.18 4.35
N ILE A 27 -5.88 -5.04 3.97
CA ILE A 27 -5.79 -3.81 4.77
C ILE A 27 -6.28 -3.98 6.22
N LEU A 28 -7.17 -4.95 6.48
CA LEU A 28 -7.69 -5.25 7.81
C LEU A 28 -6.67 -5.96 8.71
N GLU A 29 -5.68 -6.58 8.08
CA GLU A 29 -4.57 -7.30 8.69
C GLU A 29 -3.33 -6.41 8.82
N VAL A 30 -3.38 -5.18 8.32
CA VAL A 30 -2.31 -4.18 8.43
C VAL A 30 -2.72 -3.08 9.40
N GLU A 31 -1.79 -2.74 10.29
CA GLU A 31 -1.86 -1.51 11.06
C GLU A 31 -0.85 -0.50 10.53
N PHE A 32 -1.34 0.65 10.09
CA PHE A 32 -0.51 1.76 9.64
C PHE A 32 -0.13 2.66 10.81
N GLY A 33 1.14 3.07 10.87
CA GLY A 33 1.60 4.07 11.80
C GLY A 33 0.88 5.42 11.60
N HIS A 34 0.80 6.24 12.66
CA HIS A 34 0.05 7.49 12.67
C HIS A 34 0.47 8.49 11.56
N GLY A 35 1.73 8.44 11.13
CA GLY A 35 2.25 9.23 10.00
C GLY A 35 2.00 8.62 8.62
N ALA A 36 1.89 7.30 8.52
CA ALA A 36 1.72 6.57 7.27
C ALA A 36 0.32 6.80 6.70
N LEU A 37 -0.71 6.70 7.55
CA LEU A 37 -2.11 6.91 7.15
C LEU A 37 -2.32 8.33 6.59
N SER A 38 -1.79 9.34 7.27
CA SER A 38 -1.92 10.74 6.83
C SER A 38 -1.22 11.01 5.51
N THR A 39 -0.04 10.40 5.31
CA THR A 39 0.74 10.55 4.07
C THR A 39 0.07 9.79 2.92
N MET A 40 -0.45 8.59 3.18
CA MET A 40 -1.22 7.80 2.22
C MET A 40 -2.49 8.56 1.79
N GLN A 41 -3.25 9.13 2.73
CA GLN A 41 -4.42 9.94 2.40
C GLN A 41 -4.08 11.17 1.55
N ARG A 42 -2.94 11.83 1.81
CA ARG A 42 -2.44 12.93 0.98
C ARG A 42 -2.12 12.45 -0.42
N ALA A 43 -1.33 11.38 -0.56
CA ALA A 43 -1.01 10.79 -1.84
C ALA A 43 -2.27 10.39 -2.63
N MET A 44 -3.27 9.79 -1.98
CA MET A 44 -4.53 9.41 -2.61
C MET A 44 -5.34 10.61 -3.07
N LYS A 45 -5.34 11.72 -2.33
CA LYS A 45 -5.96 12.98 -2.77
C LYS A 45 -5.26 13.56 -4.00
N GLU A 46 -3.93 13.52 -4.03
CA GLU A 46 -3.16 13.97 -5.19
C GLU A 46 -3.41 13.09 -6.42
N VAL A 47 -3.51 11.78 -6.24
CA VAL A 47 -3.90 10.83 -7.29
C VAL A 47 -5.28 11.14 -7.83
N ALA A 48 -6.27 11.30 -6.95
CA ALA A 48 -7.63 11.66 -7.33
C ALA A 48 -7.67 12.97 -8.14
N ALA A 49 -6.93 13.99 -7.69
CA ALA A 49 -6.83 15.27 -8.37
C ALA A 49 -6.16 15.18 -9.76
N GLN A 50 -5.12 14.36 -9.91
CA GLN A 50 -4.40 14.21 -11.18
C GLN A 50 -5.13 13.34 -12.21
N THR A 51 -5.93 12.38 -11.74
CA THR A 51 -6.57 11.37 -12.59
C THR A 51 -8.04 11.67 -12.87
N GLY A 52 -8.63 12.61 -12.13
CA GLY A 52 -10.07 12.91 -12.20
C GLY A 52 -10.95 11.84 -11.56
N VAL A 53 -10.37 10.82 -10.93
CA VAL A 53 -11.10 9.78 -10.20
C VAL A 53 -11.52 10.31 -8.83
N SER A 54 -12.69 9.89 -8.33
CA SER A 54 -13.13 10.25 -6.98
C SER A 54 -12.18 9.69 -5.92
N TYR A 55 -11.86 10.49 -4.91
CA TYR A 55 -11.07 10.05 -3.76
C TYR A 55 -11.68 8.82 -3.06
N ASP A 56 -13.02 8.74 -2.99
CA ASP A 56 -13.73 7.60 -2.40
C ASP A 56 -13.50 6.32 -3.20
N ASP A 57 -13.49 6.43 -4.53
CA ASP A 57 -13.25 5.31 -5.45
C ASP A 57 -11.79 4.82 -5.36
N VAL A 58 -10.83 5.75 -5.26
CA VAL A 58 -9.42 5.44 -5.02
C VAL A 58 -9.24 4.68 -3.68
N MET A 59 -9.86 5.18 -2.61
CA MET A 59 -9.79 4.54 -1.28
C MET A 59 -10.49 3.18 -1.25
N HIS A 60 -11.60 3.02 -1.98
CA HIS A 60 -12.30 1.74 -2.08
C HIS A 60 -11.45 0.69 -2.78
N ARG A 61 -10.79 1.05 -3.89
CA ARG A 61 -9.93 0.14 -4.66
C ARG A 61 -8.67 -0.26 -3.89
N LEU A 62 -8.14 0.65 -3.08
CA LEU A 62 -6.97 0.41 -2.22
C LEU A 62 -7.17 -0.79 -1.27
N ASN A 63 -8.40 -1.05 -0.81
CA ASN A 63 -8.70 -2.15 0.13
C ASN A 63 -8.42 -3.55 -0.43
N GLY A 64 -8.38 -3.71 -1.76
CA GLY A 64 -8.36 -5.03 -2.41
C GLY A 64 -6.97 -5.58 -2.75
N HIS A 65 -5.96 -4.72 -2.87
CA HIS A 65 -4.69 -5.10 -3.50
C HIS A 65 -3.49 -4.56 -2.72
N MET A 66 -3.16 -5.21 -1.60
CA MET A 66 -1.91 -4.94 -0.89
C MET A 66 -1.02 -6.18 -0.90
N TYR A 67 0.28 -5.94 -1.08
CA TYR A 67 1.29 -6.98 -1.18
C TYR A 67 2.46 -6.64 -0.28
N TRP A 68 2.81 -7.56 0.62
CA TRP A 68 4.02 -7.44 1.42
C TRP A 68 5.16 -8.16 0.72
N VAL A 69 6.23 -7.43 0.45
CA VAL A 69 7.49 -7.97 -0.06
C VAL A 69 8.38 -8.34 1.13
N GLU A 70 8.51 -9.64 1.43
CA GLU A 70 9.22 -10.13 2.62
C GLU A 70 10.71 -9.72 2.59
N SER A 71 11.33 -9.78 1.40
CA SER A 71 12.75 -9.45 1.19
C SER A 71 13.11 -8.02 1.58
N THR A 72 12.19 -7.07 1.46
CA THR A 72 12.45 -5.63 1.69
C THR A 72 11.66 -5.07 2.86
N GLY A 73 10.76 -5.85 3.46
CA GLY A 73 9.82 -5.36 4.46
C GLY A 73 8.79 -4.36 3.90
N THR A 74 8.77 -4.13 2.59
CA THR A 74 7.94 -3.10 1.97
C THR A 74 6.52 -3.61 1.79
N LEU A 75 5.55 -2.82 2.23
CA LEU A 75 4.15 -3.02 1.88
C LEU A 75 3.82 -2.19 0.65
N LEU A 76 3.29 -2.87 -0.36
CA LEU A 76 2.92 -2.28 -1.62
C LEU A 76 1.42 -2.25 -1.76
N CYS A 77 0.85 -1.06 -1.88
CA CYS A 77 -0.56 -0.89 -2.18
C CYS A 77 -0.75 -0.61 -3.66
N VAL A 78 -1.58 -1.41 -4.32
CA VAL A 78 -1.91 -1.24 -5.74
C VAL A 78 -3.27 -0.56 -5.84
N ILE A 79 -3.30 0.54 -6.59
CA ILE A 79 -4.48 1.35 -6.83
C ILE A 79 -4.82 1.21 -8.31
N PRO A 80 -5.78 0.34 -8.65
CA PRO A 80 -6.19 0.17 -10.04
C PRO A 80 -6.88 1.44 -10.54
N LEU A 81 -6.35 2.05 -11.60
CA LEU A 81 -6.97 3.19 -12.29
C LEU A 81 -7.37 2.77 -13.72
N PRO A 82 -8.27 3.51 -14.38
CA PRO A 82 -8.71 3.17 -15.74
C PRO A 82 -7.57 3.09 -16.78
N ASP A 83 -6.53 3.94 -16.66
CA ASP A 83 -5.42 3.99 -17.62
C ASP A 83 -4.21 3.15 -17.20
N ASN A 84 -3.78 3.28 -15.94
CA ASN A 84 -2.59 2.60 -15.41
C ASN A 84 -2.69 2.43 -13.89
N ASP A 85 -2.30 1.27 -13.37
CA ASP A 85 -2.23 1.04 -11.94
C ASP A 85 -1.18 1.94 -11.28
N LEU A 86 -1.49 2.44 -10.09
CA LEU A 86 -0.52 3.12 -9.24
C LEU A 86 -0.08 2.23 -8.10
N TYR A 87 1.17 2.40 -7.70
CA TYR A 87 1.83 1.58 -6.71
C TYR A 87 2.35 2.49 -5.60
N LEU A 88 1.86 2.30 -4.38
CA LEU A 88 2.34 3.01 -3.21
C LEU A 88 3.22 2.08 -2.38
N GLU A 89 4.50 2.39 -2.28
CA GLU A 89 5.48 1.70 -1.45
C GLU A 89 5.48 2.33 -0.05
N ILE A 90 5.28 1.47 0.95
CA ILE A 90 5.24 1.81 2.37
C ILE A 90 6.36 1.02 3.07
N PRO A 91 7.41 1.70 3.58
CA PRO A 91 8.51 1.03 4.26
C PRO A 91 8.07 0.35 5.56
N GLU A 92 8.79 -0.68 6.01
CA GLU A 92 8.47 -1.45 7.23
C GLU A 92 8.28 -0.58 8.48
N ASP A 93 8.99 0.55 8.61
CA ASP A 93 8.85 1.51 9.72
C ASP A 93 7.43 2.11 9.85
N PHE A 94 6.62 2.02 8.80
CA PHE A 94 5.34 2.72 8.67
C PHE A 94 4.12 1.80 8.76
N TRP A 95 4.32 0.50 8.85
CA TRP A 95 3.24 -0.47 8.94
C TRP A 95 3.65 -1.70 9.75
N ARG A 96 2.68 -2.44 10.25
CA ARG A 96 2.90 -3.77 10.84
C ARG A 96 1.71 -4.66 10.55
N ILE A 97 1.94 -5.97 10.45
CA ILE A 97 0.83 -6.91 10.48
C ILE A 97 0.17 -6.77 11.85
N ARG A 98 -1.13 -6.49 11.86
CA ARG A 98 -1.94 -6.49 13.08
C ARG A 98 -1.79 -7.88 13.67
N GLU A 99 -1.14 -7.99 14.83
CA GLU A 99 -1.15 -9.24 15.59
C GLU A 99 -2.62 -9.60 15.81
N ARG A 100 -3.10 -10.64 15.13
CA ARG A 100 -4.30 -11.31 15.57
C ARG A 100 -3.92 -11.82 16.95
N SER A 101 -4.43 -11.18 17.99
CA SER A 101 -4.55 -11.82 19.29
C SER A 101 -5.44 -13.04 19.05
N TYR A 102 -4.85 -14.13 18.56
CA TYR A 102 -5.39 -15.45 18.81
C TYR A 102 -5.29 -15.60 20.31
N SER A 103 -6.35 -15.16 21.01
CA SER A 103 -6.68 -15.74 22.29
C SER A 103 -6.82 -17.23 22.02
N THR A 104 -5.73 -17.96 22.23
CA THR A 104 -5.77 -19.39 22.50
C THR A 104 -6.75 -19.57 23.65
N HIS A 105 -7.93 -20.08 23.33
CA HIS A 105 -8.95 -20.44 24.28
C HIS A 105 -9.46 -21.84 23.94
#